data_AF-A0A849RPZ2-F1
#
_entry.id   AF-A0A849RPZ2-F1
#
_cell.length_a   1.000
_cell.length_b   1.000
_cell.length_c   1.000
_cell.angle_alpha   90.00
_cell.angle_beta   90.00
_cell.angle_gamma   90.00
#
_symmetry.space_group_name_H-M   'P 1'
#
loop_
_entity.id
_entity.type
_entity.pdbx_description
1 polymer ?
#
loop_
_entity_poly.entity_id
_entity_poly.type
_entity_poly.pdbx_seq_one_letter_code
_entity_poly.pdbx_strand_id
1 'polypeptide(L)' 'MIKVRIPTPLRPLTKGQGEVETKAESVLDMIEALNTAHPGIKDRLCDDTGELRRFVNIYV' A
#
# COMPACT_ATOMS: atom_id res chain seq x y z
N MET A 1 -3.10 14.01 -6.39
CA MET A 1 -3.16 13.23 -5.13
C MET A 1 -4.19 12.15 -5.33
N ILE A 2 -3.90 10.93 -4.87
CA ILE A 2 -4.80 9.78 -4.95
C ILE A 2 -5.18 9.34 -3.54
N LYS A 3 -6.42 8.88 -3.37
CA LYS A 3 -6.90 8.28 -2.13
C LYS A 3 -6.76 6.78 -2.23
N VAL A 4 -6.04 6.20 -1.28
CA VAL A 4 -5.86 4.75 -1.17
C VAL A 4 -6.69 4.25 -0.01
N ARG A 5 -7.56 3.27 -0.27
CA ARG A 5 -8.36 2.63 0.77
C ARG A 5 -7.60 1.45 1.36
N ILE A 6 -7.44 1.48 2.68
CA ILE A 6 -6.65 0.50 3.40
C ILE A 6 -7.58 -0.54 4.06
N PRO A 7 -7.47 -1.82 3.66
CA PRO A 7 -8.29 -2.87 4.23
C PRO A 7 -7.92 -3.10 5.71
N THR A 8 -8.88 -3.57 6.49
CA THR A 8 -8.75 -3.76 7.95
C THR A 8 -7.45 -4.44 8.39
N PRO A 9 -6.95 -5.52 7.73
CA PRO A 9 -5.70 -6.17 8.12
C PRO A 9 -4.45 -5.30 8.00
N LEU A 10 -4.47 -4.27 7.15
CA LEU A 10 -3.34 -3.37 6.92
C LEU A 10 -3.42 -2.09 7.75
N ARG A 11 -4.56 -1.80 8.38
CA ARG A 11 -4.76 -0.62 9.22
C ARG A 11 -3.76 -0.48 10.38
N PRO A 12 -3.27 -1.56 11.03
CA PRO A 12 -2.22 -1.43 12.05
C PRO A 12 -0.95 -0.74 11.53
N LEU A 13 -0.64 -0.87 10.24
CA LEU A 13 0.53 -0.23 9.60
C LEU A 13 0.26 1.23 9.26
N THR A 14 -1.01 1.59 9.02
CA THR A 14 -1.45 2.95 8.70
C THR A 14 -1.98 3.72 9.90
N LYS A 15 -1.56 3.37 11.12
CA LYS A 15 -1.99 4.01 12.39
C LYS A 15 -3.52 4.00 12.58
N GLY A 16 -4.19 2.96 12.07
CA GLY A 16 -5.64 2.81 12.12
C GLY A 16 -6.39 3.52 10.98
N GLN A 17 -5.71 4.22 10.09
CA GLN A 17 -6.36 4.96 9.01
C GLN A 17 -6.90 4.02 7.93
N GLY A 18 -8.21 4.14 7.65
CA GLY A 18 -8.88 3.38 6.59
C GLY A 18 -8.73 3.99 5.20
N GLU A 19 -8.33 5.26 5.12
CA GLU A 19 -8.02 5.96 3.88
C GLU A 19 -6.75 6.79 4.11
N VAL A 20 -5.85 6.76 3.13
CA VAL A 20 -4.62 7.55 3.15
C VAL A 20 -4.49 8.30 1.82
N GLU A 21 -4.02 9.54 1.88
CA GLU A 21 -3.73 10.33 0.68
C GLU A 21 -2.24 10.23 0.34
N THR A 22 -1.95 9.89 -0.91
CA THR A 22 -0.57 9.83 -1.40
C THR A 22 -0.45 10.44 -2.79
N LYS A 23 0.78 10.80 -3.17
CA LYS A 23 1.11 11.28 -4.51
C LYS A 23 1.94 10.20 -5.20
N ALA A 24 1.41 9.66 -6.29
CA ALA A 24 2.05 8.64 -7.09
C ALA A 24 1.62 8.77 -8.55
N GLU A 25 2.49 8.36 -9.46
CA GLU A 25 2.24 8.38 -10.91
C GLU A 25 1.94 6.97 -11.45
N SER A 26 2.37 5.94 -10.74
CA SER A 26 2.05 4.53 -11.01
C SER A 26 1.66 3.77 -9.74
N VAL A 27 1.14 2.54 -9.90
CA VAL A 27 0.85 1.64 -8.77
C VAL A 27 2.12 1.28 -8.00
N LEU A 28 3.25 1.11 -8.69
CA LEU A 28 4.55 0.87 -8.04
C LEU A 28 4.97 2.08 -7.19
N ASP A 29 4.89 3.29 -7.75
CA ASP A 29 5.21 4.51 -7.01
C ASP A 29 4.29 4.70 -5.80
N MET A 30 3.02 4.32 -5.93
CA MET A 30 2.06 4.35 -4.82
C MET A 30 2.50 3.40 -3.70
N ILE A 31 2.89 2.17 -4.02
CA ILE A 31 3.35 1.19 -3.02
C ILE A 31 4.61 1.71 -2.32
N GLU A 32 5.58 2.27 -3.05
CA GLU A 32 6.81 2.84 -2.47
C GLU A 32 6.53 4.07 -1.60
N ALA A 33 5.65 4.97 -2.06
CA ALA A 33 5.25 6.14 -1.28
C ALA A 33 4.52 5.74 0.01
N LEU A 34 3.63 4.75 -0.08
CA LEU A 34 2.96 4.18 1.09
C LEU A 34 3.95 3.50 2.03
N ASN A 35 4.95 2.79 1.53
CA ASN A 35 5.97 2.15 2.36
C ASN A 35 6.89 3.15 3.05
N THR A 36 7.18 4.27 2.39
CA THR A 36 7.93 5.38 2.99
C THR A 36 7.15 6.02 4.14
N ALA A 37 5.84 6.23 3.96
CA ALA A 37 4.97 6.78 5.00
C ALA A 37 4.61 5.77 6.11
N HIS A 38 4.50 4.49 5.74
CA HIS A 38 4.06 3.36 6.56
C HIS A 38 5.00 2.16 6.34
N PRO A 39 6.17 2.15 7.01
CA PRO A 39 7.15 1.10 6.84
C PRO A 39 6.57 -0.31 7.07
N GLY A 40 6.87 -1.23 6.16
CA GLY A 40 6.41 -2.62 6.21
C GLY A 40 5.08 -2.89 5.50
N ILE A 41 4.43 -1.87 4.92
CA ILE A 41 3.23 -2.09 4.10
C ILE A 41 3.58 -2.80 2.78
N LYS A 42 4.76 -2.51 2.21
CA LYS A 42 5.22 -3.17 0.98
C LYS A 42 5.38 -4.67 1.19
N ASP A 43 5.91 -5.11 2.33
CA ASP A 43 6.10 -6.54 2.64
C ASP A 43 4.77 -7.31 2.72
N ARG A 44 3.66 -6.61 2.97
CA ARG A 44 2.31 -7.18 2.96
C ARG A 44 1.69 -7.23 1.56
N LEU A 45 2.12 -6.37 0.65
CA LEU A 45 1.58 -6.25 -0.71
C LEU A 45 2.40 -7.04 -1.73
N CYS A 46 3.72 -6.97 -1.60
CA CYS A 46 4.71 -7.62 -2.45
C CYS A 46 5.37 -8.80 -1.72
N ASP A 47 5.91 -9.73 -2.48
CA ASP A 47 6.80 -10.77 -1.98
C ASP A 47 8.28 -10.35 -2.03
N ASP A 48 9.18 -11.27 -1.69
CA ASP A 48 10.62 -11.03 -1.61
C ASP A 48 11.26 -10.79 -2.98
N THR A 49 10.55 -11.09 -4.08
CA THR A 49 10.97 -10.81 -5.45
C THR A 49 10.52 -9.43 -5.93
N GLY A 50 9.67 -8.76 -5.15
CA GLY A 50 9.07 -7.46 -5.49
C GLY A 50 7.78 -7.58 -6.30
N GLU A 51 7.33 -8.80 -6.62
CA GLU A 51 6.07 -9.03 -7.30
C GLU A 51 4.87 -8.91 -6.35
N LEU A 52 3.71 -8.56 -6.88
CA LEU A 52 2.48 -8.47 -6.11
C LEU A 52 2.06 -9.86 -5.63
N ARG A 53 1.77 -10.02 -4.34
CA ARG A 53 1.31 -11.30 -3.79
C ARG A 53 0.00 -11.71 -4.45
N ARG A 54 -0.13 -13.02 -4.75
CA ARG A 54 -1.32 -13.61 -5.40
C ARG A 54 -2.67 -13.30 -4.74
N PHE A 55 -2.69 -12.96 -3.46
CA PHE A 55 -3.92 -12.67 -2.70
C PHE A 55 -4.20 -11.17 -2.57
N VAL A 56 -3.41 -10.32 -3.22
CA VAL A 56 -3.56 -8.87 -3.23
C VAL A 56 -4.12 -8.46 -4.59
N ASN A 57 -5.23 -7.74 -4.56
CA ASN A 57 -5.85 -7.17 -5.75
C ASN A 57 -5.87 -5.66 -5.58
N ILE A 58 -5.34 -4.95 -6.57
CA ILE A 58 -5.35 -3.48 -6.63
C ILE A 58 -6.34 -3.08 -7.71
N TYR A 59 -7.22 -2.14 -7.37
CA TYR A 59 -8.22 -1.56 -8.26
C TYR A 59 -7.92 -0.06 -8.37
N VAL A 60 -7.99 0.48 -9.59
CA VAL A 60 -7.75 1.89 -9.91
C VAL A 60 -9.05 2.52 -10.40
#